data_AF-A0A6A5RZL6-F1
#
_entry.id   AF-A0A6A5RZL6-F1
#
_cell.length_a   1.000
_cell.length_b   1.000
_cell.length_c   1.000
_cell.angle_alpha   90.00
_cell.angle_beta   90.00
_cell.angle_gamma   90.00
#
_symmetry.space_group_name_H-M   'P 1'
#
loop_
_entity.id
_entity.type
_entity.pdbx_description
1 polymer ?
#
loop_
_entity_poly.entity_id
_entity_poly.type
_entity_poly.pdbx_seq_one_letter_code
_entity_poly.pdbx_strand_id
1 'polypeptide(L)'
;MRYLEQRHHHAVEANFHSENEIGDQDTKRSNSINSHDEALEVIFEGGSIHRRKASLASALPHSNFGNMSARPGHDRRNTSCIVHELLEKQDGVPSRDHDQSYEGLAQERLMDKDPHSHAQETQHSRLLTKKQISDMAFGIRELSKKLAQIRLKLHVKNIFILGKAHDESLIKNTRETTDWLLTKDPRYKVYVEHTLEDNKIFDKERLLEKNPSYDGRLKFWTNELCEQKPQTFDIVLALGGDGTVLYSSWLFQRVVPPVLAFSLGSLGFLTKFDYELYPQTLSRAFEEGITVNLRLRFEATVMRSQTRDSEGQPDLVEQLIGEEAEDHHTHKPDGTYNILNEVVVDRGPNPTMSSIELFGDDEHFTTVQADGICVSTPTGSTAYNLAAGGSLCHPDNPVILVTAICAHTLSFRPIILPDTIVLRCGVPYDARTSSWASFDGRERVELKPGDYVTISASRFPFPCVLPMDRRKTDWINSISRTLQWNSRDKPKAFKEWKE
;
A
#
# COMPACT_ATOMS: atom_id res chain seq x y z
N MET A 1 -42.28 -57.59 -30.71
CA MET A 1 -41.07 -57.62 -31.55
C MET A 1 -39.94 -58.18 -30.72
N ARG A 2 -39.44 -59.35 -31.13
CA ARG A 2 -38.32 -60.16 -30.59
C ARG A 2 -36.99 -59.41 -30.83
N TYR A 3 -35.85 -59.62 -30.17
CA TYR A 3 -35.09 -60.81 -29.71
C TYR A 3 -34.22 -60.34 -28.51
N LEU A 4 -34.12 -61.04 -27.36
CA LEU A 4 -33.18 -62.16 -27.02
C LEU A 4 -31.69 -61.69 -27.04
N GLU A 5 -30.78 -62.03 -26.13
CA GLU A 5 -30.69 -63.21 -25.26
C GLU A 5 -29.56 -63.03 -24.20
N GLN A 6 -29.87 -63.37 -22.95
CA GLN A 6 -29.20 -64.35 -22.07
C GLN A 6 -27.68 -64.37 -21.78
N ARG A 7 -27.41 -64.23 -20.46
CA ARG A 7 -26.92 -65.25 -19.48
C ARG A 7 -25.44 -65.70 -19.40
N HIS A 8 -24.94 -65.48 -18.18
CA HIS A 8 -24.42 -66.45 -17.19
C HIS A 8 -22.97 -66.97 -17.20
N HIS A 9 -22.38 -66.86 -15.99
CA HIS A 9 -21.59 -67.87 -15.24
C HIS A 9 -20.18 -68.21 -15.80
N HIS A 10 -19.12 -68.45 -15.03
CA HIS A 10 -18.97 -69.22 -13.80
C HIS A 10 -17.63 -68.84 -13.09
N ALA A 11 -17.54 -69.23 -11.82
CA ALA A 11 -16.39 -69.13 -10.93
C ALA A 11 -15.22 -70.05 -11.34
N VAL A 12 -14.05 -69.89 -10.70
CA VAL A 12 -13.36 -70.92 -9.89
C VAL A 12 -11.97 -70.43 -9.45
N GLU A 13 -11.66 -70.77 -8.20
CA GLU A 13 -10.44 -70.60 -7.41
C GLU A 13 -9.19 -71.26 -8.02
N ALA A 14 -7.99 -70.82 -7.61
CA ALA A 14 -6.98 -71.69 -6.99
C ALA A 14 -5.73 -70.92 -6.54
N ASN A 15 -5.35 -71.15 -5.28
CA ASN A 15 -4.09 -70.82 -4.62
C ASN A 15 -2.87 -71.45 -5.29
N PHE A 16 -1.65 -70.96 -4.98
CA PHE A 16 -0.60 -71.77 -4.34
C PHE A 16 0.59 -70.91 -3.86
N HIS A 17 0.91 -71.08 -2.56
CA HIS A 17 2.20 -71.07 -1.83
C HIS A 17 3.28 -70.01 -2.13
N SER A 18 3.66 -69.13 -1.19
CA SER A 18 4.30 -69.29 0.15
C SER A 18 5.83 -69.31 0.07
N GLU A 19 6.46 -68.37 0.78
CA GLU A 19 7.57 -68.70 1.67
C GLU A 19 7.70 -67.66 2.79
N ASN A 20 7.88 -68.20 3.99
CA ASN A 20 8.02 -67.58 5.29
C ASN A 20 9.41 -66.94 5.45
N GLU A 21 9.55 -65.97 6.36
CA GLU A 21 10.16 -66.17 7.69
C GLU A 21 10.14 -64.85 8.48
N ILE A 22 9.42 -64.80 9.62
CA ILE A 22 9.94 -64.77 11.01
C ILE A 22 10.81 -63.52 11.25
N GLY A 23 10.52 -62.58 12.15
CA GLY A 23 9.75 -62.55 13.37
C GLY A 23 10.55 -61.69 14.37
N ASP A 24 9.95 -60.71 15.02
CA ASP A 24 9.66 -60.75 16.46
C ASP A 24 9.25 -59.37 17.00
N GLN A 25 8.47 -59.44 18.07
CA GLN A 25 7.80 -58.38 18.81
C GLN A 25 8.76 -57.45 19.54
N ASP A 26 8.39 -56.16 19.69
CA ASP A 26 8.34 -55.60 21.04
C ASP A 26 7.49 -54.32 21.14
N THR A 27 6.49 -54.38 22.01
CA THR A 27 5.72 -53.25 22.51
C THR A 27 6.51 -52.45 23.54
N LYS A 28 6.62 -51.11 23.39
CA LYS A 28 6.69 -50.18 24.53
C LYS A 28 6.26 -48.76 24.15
N ARG A 29 5.30 -48.24 24.91
CA ARG A 29 4.86 -46.84 24.94
C ARG A 29 5.98 -45.93 25.46
N SER A 30 6.15 -44.74 24.86
CA SER A 30 6.19 -43.45 25.59
C SER A 30 6.37 -42.26 24.63
N ASN A 31 5.59 -41.22 24.90
CA ASN A 31 5.54 -39.90 24.25
C ASN A 31 6.88 -39.20 24.06
N SER A 32 7.03 -38.49 22.93
CA SER A 32 7.48 -37.08 22.95
C SER A 32 7.07 -36.37 21.67
N ILE A 33 6.09 -35.48 21.83
CA ILE A 33 5.71 -34.42 20.90
C ILE A 33 6.90 -33.46 20.77
N ASN A 34 7.23 -33.07 19.54
CA ASN A 34 7.76 -31.73 19.24
C ASN A 34 7.30 -31.36 17.82
N SER A 35 6.25 -30.54 17.80
CA SER A 35 5.63 -29.90 16.64
C SER A 35 6.16 -28.48 16.45
N HIS A 36 5.91 -27.96 15.24
CA HIS A 36 5.96 -26.56 14.79
C HIS A 36 7.19 -26.13 14.00
N ASP A 37 7.29 -26.64 12.77
CA ASP A 37 7.58 -25.82 11.59
C ASP A 37 6.24 -25.64 10.85
N GLU A 38 5.62 -24.46 10.91
CA GLU A 38 4.38 -24.17 10.18
C GLU A 38 4.71 -23.48 8.85
N ALA A 39 4.57 -24.25 7.77
CA ALA A 39 4.76 -23.83 6.40
C ALA A 39 3.54 -23.06 5.86
N LEU A 40 3.79 -22.02 5.07
CA LEU A 40 2.82 -21.26 4.28
C LEU A 40 2.06 -22.19 3.30
N GLU A 41 0.73 -22.10 3.28
CA GLU A 41 -0.10 -22.84 2.30
C GLU A 41 -0.48 -21.92 1.13
N VAL A 42 0.15 -22.14 -0.02
CA VAL A 42 -0.19 -21.49 -1.30
C VAL A 42 -1.07 -22.43 -2.10
N ILE A 43 -2.31 -22.05 -2.36
CA ILE A 43 -3.25 -22.84 -3.15
C ILE A 43 -3.07 -22.48 -4.63
N PHE A 44 -2.56 -23.42 -5.43
CA PHE A 44 -2.49 -23.29 -6.88
C PHE A 44 -3.74 -23.92 -7.52
N GLU A 45 -4.49 -23.17 -8.32
CA GLU A 45 -5.50 -23.74 -9.21
C GLU A 45 -4.79 -24.47 -10.36
N GLY A 46 -4.95 -25.79 -10.40
CA GLY A 46 -4.31 -26.67 -11.37
C GLY A 46 -4.83 -26.45 -12.78
N GLY A 47 -4.01 -25.86 -13.65
CA GLY A 47 -4.43 -25.61 -15.01
C GLY A 47 -3.38 -25.12 -16.00
N SER A 48 -2.07 -25.37 -15.83
CA SER A 48 -1.10 -25.32 -16.95
C SER A 48 0.21 -26.04 -16.61
N ILE A 49 0.52 -27.09 -17.36
CA ILE A 49 1.74 -27.88 -17.26
C ILE A 49 2.86 -27.18 -18.03
N HIS A 50 3.95 -26.77 -17.37
CA HIS A 50 5.32 -26.85 -17.92
C HIS A 50 6.37 -26.68 -16.82
N ARG A 51 7.13 -27.75 -16.55
CA ARG A 51 8.20 -27.84 -15.56
C ARG A 51 9.53 -27.82 -16.31
N ARG A 52 10.43 -26.87 -16.03
CA ARG A 52 11.87 -27.01 -16.33
C ARG A 52 12.67 -27.09 -15.04
N LYS A 53 13.53 -28.11 -14.98
CA LYS A 53 14.51 -28.40 -13.92
C LYS A 53 15.80 -27.61 -14.19
N ALA A 54 16.43 -27.14 -13.12
CA ALA A 54 17.88 -27.05 -12.85
C ALA A 54 18.02 -26.31 -11.50
N SER A 55 18.93 -26.59 -10.57
CA SER A 55 19.97 -27.60 -10.40
C SER A 55 20.48 -27.48 -8.96
N LEU A 56 20.93 -28.60 -8.38
CA LEU A 56 21.60 -28.71 -7.09
C LEU A 56 22.87 -27.85 -7.00
N ALA A 57 23.12 -27.25 -5.83
CA ALA A 57 24.47 -26.99 -5.32
C ALA A 57 24.50 -27.19 -3.80
N SER A 58 25.53 -27.89 -3.35
CA SER A 58 25.74 -28.51 -2.04
C SER A 58 26.22 -27.57 -0.94
N ALA A 59 25.83 -27.89 0.29
CA ALA A 59 26.38 -27.39 1.55
C ALA A 59 27.84 -27.79 1.79
N LEU A 60 28.55 -27.05 2.66
CA LEU A 60 29.27 -27.52 3.88
C LEU A 60 30.12 -26.39 4.54
N PRO A 61 30.59 -26.53 5.81
CA PRO A 61 30.32 -25.57 6.90
C PRO A 61 31.57 -25.07 7.67
N HIS A 62 31.40 -24.11 8.60
CA HIS A 62 32.39 -23.90 9.67
C HIS A 62 31.79 -23.48 11.04
N SER A 63 32.00 -24.38 12.01
CA SER A 63 32.45 -24.23 13.42
C SER A 63 31.71 -23.41 14.50
N ASN A 64 31.17 -24.18 15.45
CA ASN A 64 31.05 -24.05 16.93
C ASN A 64 31.67 -22.85 17.68
N PHE A 65 30.88 -22.26 18.60
CA PHE A 65 31.05 -22.01 20.06
C PHE A 65 29.79 -21.20 20.48
N GLY A 66 29.10 -21.31 21.62
CA GLY A 66 29.23 -22.03 22.89
C GLY A 66 27.92 -21.81 23.69
N ASN A 67 27.62 -22.73 24.61
CA ASN A 67 26.41 -22.76 25.46
C ASN A 67 26.24 -21.51 26.35
N MET A 68 25.07 -20.88 26.30
CA MET A 68 24.49 -20.17 27.46
C MET A 68 22.98 -20.38 27.52
N SER A 69 22.54 -20.92 28.66
CA SER A 69 21.15 -21.12 29.03
C SER A 69 20.45 -19.78 29.30
N ALA A 70 19.33 -19.51 28.61
CA ALA A 70 18.41 -18.44 28.97
C ALA A 70 16.97 -18.98 29.06
N ARG A 71 16.28 -18.58 30.13
CA ARG A 71 14.90 -18.92 30.51
C ARG A 71 13.89 -18.67 29.37
N PRO A 72 12.75 -19.39 29.32
CA PRO A 72 11.73 -19.17 28.30
C PRO A 72 11.10 -17.78 28.50
N GLY A 73 11.47 -16.86 27.61
CA GLY A 73 10.84 -15.55 27.48
C GLY A 73 9.45 -15.70 26.87
N HIS A 74 8.52 -14.89 27.36
CA HIS A 74 7.15 -14.80 26.89
C HIS A 74 7.16 -14.23 25.45
N ASP A 75 7.10 -15.09 24.44
CA ASP A 75 7.06 -14.68 23.02
C ASP A 75 5.73 -13.98 22.71
N ARG A 76 5.69 -12.67 22.89
CA ARG A 76 4.78 -11.79 22.17
C ARG A 76 5.23 -11.79 20.71
N ARG A 77 4.62 -12.65 19.89
CA ARG A 77 4.79 -12.60 18.43
C ARG A 77 4.24 -11.27 17.93
N ASN A 78 5.13 -10.40 17.44
CA ASN A 78 4.74 -9.27 16.61
C ASN A 78 4.20 -9.83 15.30
N THR A 79 2.93 -9.58 14.98
CA THR A 79 2.39 -9.78 13.64
C THR A 79 3.05 -8.75 12.74
N SER A 80 3.90 -9.15 11.79
CA SER A 80 4.35 -8.30 10.69
C SER A 80 3.25 -8.28 9.62
N CYS A 81 3.01 -7.13 8.98
CA CYS A 81 2.10 -7.09 7.84
C CYS A 81 2.69 -7.93 6.71
N ILE A 82 1.97 -8.99 6.32
CA ILE A 82 2.43 -10.04 5.40
C ILE A 82 2.97 -9.50 4.08
N VAL A 83 2.37 -8.42 3.57
CA VAL A 83 2.72 -7.82 2.29
C VAL A 83 4.11 -7.18 2.35
N HIS A 84 4.43 -6.53 3.46
CA HIS A 84 5.71 -5.86 3.64
C HIS A 84 6.80 -6.83 4.11
N GLU A 85 6.46 -7.88 4.86
CA GLU A 85 7.41 -8.96 5.15
C GLU A 85 7.86 -9.69 3.87
N LEU A 86 6.96 -9.85 2.89
CA LEU A 86 7.30 -10.39 1.58
C LEU A 86 8.22 -9.46 0.77
N LEU A 87 8.08 -8.13 0.92
CA LEU A 87 9.00 -7.14 0.35
C LEU A 87 10.38 -7.21 1.04
N GLU A 88 10.42 -7.23 2.37
CA GLU A 88 11.65 -7.28 3.17
C GLU A 88 12.50 -8.53 2.86
N LYS A 89 11.86 -9.69 2.62
CA LYS A 89 12.56 -10.94 2.24
C LYS A 89 13.23 -10.88 0.86
N GLN A 90 12.82 -10.00 -0.04
CA GLN A 90 13.49 -9.81 -1.34
C GLN A 90 14.67 -8.82 -1.25
N ASP A 91 14.55 -7.78 -0.41
CA ASP A 91 15.55 -6.71 -0.32
C ASP A 91 16.72 -7.02 0.63
N GLY A 92 16.59 -8.03 1.50
CA GLY A 92 17.68 -8.52 2.35
C GLY A 92 18.12 -7.58 3.48
N VAL A 93 17.38 -6.49 3.73
CA VAL A 93 17.67 -5.51 4.80
C VAL A 93 16.68 -5.72 5.96
N PRO A 94 17.16 -5.97 7.21
CA PRO A 94 16.28 -6.17 8.36
C PRO A 94 15.61 -4.87 8.84
N SER A 95 14.36 -4.99 9.31
CA SER A 95 13.53 -3.90 9.87
C SER A 95 14.20 -3.06 10.98
N ARG A 96 15.24 -3.59 11.66
CA ARG A 96 15.94 -2.90 12.76
C ARG A 96 16.81 -1.71 12.33
N ASP A 97 17.34 -1.71 11.10
CA ASP A 97 18.14 -0.60 10.60
C ASP A 97 17.26 0.55 10.06
N HIS A 98 15.94 0.35 9.99
CA HIS A 98 14.99 1.33 9.47
C HIS A 98 14.41 2.27 10.54
N ASP A 99 14.42 1.90 11.84
CA ASP A 99 14.07 2.83 12.92
C ASP A 99 15.09 3.98 13.04
N GLN A 100 16.37 3.73 12.71
CA GLN A 100 17.43 4.74 12.71
C GLN A 100 17.23 5.83 11.63
N SER A 101 16.44 5.56 10.59
CA SER A 101 16.13 6.55 9.55
C SER A 101 15.19 7.66 10.02
N TYR A 102 14.52 7.49 11.18
CA TYR A 102 13.53 8.43 11.72
C TYR A 102 13.82 8.89 13.15
N GLU A 103 14.49 8.11 14.02
CA GLU A 103 14.89 8.59 15.35
C GLU A 103 15.83 9.81 15.30
N GLY A 104 16.56 10.00 14.19
CA GLY A 104 17.41 11.16 13.94
C GLY A 104 16.69 12.51 13.88
N LEU A 105 15.35 12.55 13.79
CA LEU A 105 14.56 13.79 13.86
C LEU A 105 14.19 14.19 15.30
N ALA A 106 14.12 13.22 16.22
CA ALA A 106 13.73 13.49 17.61
C ALA A 106 14.93 13.76 18.53
N GLN A 107 16.14 13.35 18.13
CA GLN A 107 17.29 13.26 19.04
C GLN A 107 18.43 14.26 18.77
N GLU A 108 18.18 15.34 18.04
CA GLU A 108 19.13 16.48 17.90
C GLU A 108 18.97 17.55 19.00
N ARG A 109 18.49 17.17 20.18
CA ARG A 109 18.66 17.99 21.39
C ARG A 109 19.61 17.27 22.32
N LEU A 110 20.80 17.88 22.45
CA LEU A 110 21.94 17.52 23.31
C LEU A 110 22.96 16.65 22.59
N MET A 111 24.06 17.25 22.13
CA MET A 111 25.34 17.19 22.83
C MET A 111 26.41 18.00 22.09
N ASP A 112 27.15 18.79 22.85
CA ASP A 112 28.34 19.53 22.43
C ASP A 112 29.59 18.85 23.02
N LYS A 113 30.73 19.03 22.34
CA LYS A 113 32.13 18.75 22.70
C LYS A 113 32.73 17.38 22.40
N ASP A 114 33.41 17.27 21.26
CA ASP A 114 34.86 16.97 21.22
C ASP A 114 35.49 17.35 19.85
N PRO A 115 36.65 18.03 19.75
CA PRO A 115 37.17 18.54 18.46
C PRO A 115 38.10 17.59 17.69
N HIS A 116 38.38 16.38 18.17
CA HIS A 116 39.38 15.50 17.53
C HIS A 116 39.02 14.02 17.58
N SER A 117 38.22 13.56 16.61
CA SER A 117 38.27 12.17 16.15
C SER A 117 38.07 12.10 14.64
N HIS A 118 39.05 11.49 13.99
CA HIS A 118 39.25 11.40 12.55
C HIS A 118 38.04 10.87 11.74
N ALA A 119 37.49 11.75 10.90
CA ALA A 119 37.36 11.62 9.45
C ALA A 119 37.39 10.19 8.86
N GLN A 120 36.21 9.58 8.68
CA GLN A 120 35.77 8.83 7.49
C GLN A 120 34.36 8.26 7.69
N GLU A 121 33.35 9.14 7.79
CA GLU A 121 31.96 8.77 7.57
C GLU A 121 31.33 9.86 6.68
N THR A 122 31.37 9.64 5.37
CA THR A 122 30.63 10.43 4.38
C THR A 122 29.14 10.19 4.59
N GLN A 123 28.49 11.08 5.34
CA GLN A 123 27.05 11.08 5.55
C GLN A 123 26.32 11.47 4.25
N HIS A 124 26.00 10.50 3.41
CA HIS A 124 25.18 10.71 2.22
C HIS A 124 23.70 10.91 2.57
N SER A 125 23.05 11.78 1.80
CA SER A 125 21.62 12.12 1.82
C SER A 125 20.70 10.92 2.08
N ARG A 126 19.76 11.09 3.02
CA ARG A 126 18.77 10.09 3.49
C ARG A 126 17.66 9.77 2.46
N LEU A 127 17.93 9.94 1.17
CA LEU A 127 17.06 9.67 0.01
C LEU A 127 17.67 8.53 -0.82
N LEU A 128 16.84 7.62 -1.33
CA LEU A 128 17.33 6.51 -2.16
C LEU A 128 18.00 7.05 -3.44
N THR A 129 19.12 6.44 -3.83
CA THR A 129 19.76 6.74 -5.12
C THR A 129 18.86 6.32 -6.28
N LYS A 130 19.01 6.94 -7.46
CA LYS A 130 18.25 6.58 -8.67
C LYS A 130 18.30 5.08 -9.00
N LYS A 131 19.46 4.44 -8.79
CA LYS A 131 19.62 2.99 -8.95
C LYS A 131 18.77 2.22 -7.94
N GLN A 132 18.83 2.58 -6.66
CA GLN A 132 18.01 1.95 -5.62
C GLN A 132 16.51 2.13 -5.87
N ILE A 133 16.08 3.32 -6.30
CA ILE A 133 14.67 3.58 -6.67
C ILE A 133 14.25 2.69 -7.84
N SER A 134 15.11 2.58 -8.86
CA SER A 134 14.83 1.71 -10.01
C SER A 134 14.69 0.25 -9.57
N ASP A 135 15.67 -0.29 -8.85
CA ASP A 135 15.69 -1.68 -8.36
C ASP A 135 14.45 -1.97 -7.50
N MET A 136 14.13 -1.07 -6.57
CA MET A 136 12.92 -1.13 -5.74
C MET A 136 11.64 -1.12 -6.59
N ALA A 137 11.52 -0.21 -7.55
CA ALA A 137 10.36 -0.13 -8.44
C ALA A 137 10.21 -1.40 -9.29
N PHE A 138 11.31 -2.02 -9.74
CA PHE A 138 11.27 -3.33 -10.40
C PHE A 138 10.79 -4.44 -9.45
N GLY A 139 11.32 -4.49 -8.22
CA GLY A 139 10.94 -5.47 -7.20
C GLY A 139 9.45 -5.40 -6.84
N ILE A 140 8.94 -4.20 -6.55
CA ILE A 140 7.51 -3.97 -6.25
C ILE A 140 6.63 -4.41 -7.42
N ARG A 141 7.03 -4.13 -8.67
CA ARG A 141 6.26 -4.52 -9.85
C ARG A 141 6.23 -6.03 -10.04
N GLU A 142 7.33 -6.71 -9.81
CA GLU A 142 7.39 -8.18 -9.87
C GLU A 142 6.50 -8.80 -8.77
N LEU A 143 6.58 -8.27 -7.55
CA LEU A 143 5.73 -8.72 -6.45
C LEU A 143 4.25 -8.46 -6.74
N SER A 144 3.89 -7.27 -7.21
CA SER A 144 2.50 -6.91 -7.55
C SER A 144 1.90 -7.89 -8.56
N LYS A 145 2.67 -8.25 -9.61
CA LYS A 145 2.24 -9.26 -10.60
C LYS A 145 2.01 -10.64 -9.99
N LYS A 146 2.87 -11.08 -9.06
CA LYS A 146 2.72 -12.36 -8.34
C LYS A 146 1.52 -12.35 -7.41
N LEU A 147 1.37 -11.30 -6.59
CA LEU A 147 0.26 -11.17 -5.64
C LEU A 147 -1.10 -11.06 -6.34
N ALA A 148 -1.16 -10.44 -7.51
CA ALA A 148 -2.38 -10.36 -8.31
C ALA A 148 -2.82 -11.71 -8.91
N GLN A 149 -1.97 -12.75 -8.86
CA GLN A 149 -2.25 -14.09 -9.38
C GLN A 149 -2.47 -15.15 -8.28
N ILE A 150 -2.15 -14.82 -7.03
CA ILE A 150 -2.20 -15.75 -5.90
C ILE A 150 -3.37 -15.37 -4.97
N ARG A 151 -4.03 -16.38 -4.40
CA ARG A 151 -4.95 -16.18 -3.28
C ARG A 151 -4.19 -16.30 -1.96
N LEU A 152 -4.19 -15.23 -1.18
CA LEU A 152 -3.56 -15.15 0.13
C LEU A 152 -4.59 -15.50 1.21
N LYS A 153 -4.37 -16.60 1.94
CA LYS A 153 -5.18 -16.92 3.11
C LYS A 153 -4.62 -16.19 4.32
N LEU A 154 -5.28 -15.13 4.75
CA LEU A 154 -4.87 -14.36 5.91
C LEU A 154 -5.36 -15.02 7.20
N HIS A 155 -4.49 -15.10 8.21
CA HIS A 155 -4.90 -15.46 9.58
C HIS A 155 -5.42 -14.23 10.32
N VAL A 156 -6.60 -13.77 9.91
CA VAL A 156 -7.20 -12.54 10.44
C VAL A 156 -7.54 -12.71 11.93
N LYS A 157 -7.01 -11.83 12.78
CA LYS A 157 -7.36 -11.72 14.20
C LYS A 157 -7.65 -10.27 14.59
N ASN A 158 -6.86 -9.32 14.13
CA ASN A 158 -7.01 -7.91 14.42
C ASN A 158 -7.57 -7.19 13.19
N ILE A 159 -8.84 -6.81 13.26
CA ILE A 159 -9.57 -6.19 12.16
C ILE A 159 -9.72 -4.70 12.46
N PHE A 160 -9.23 -3.85 11.55
CA PHE A 160 -9.37 -2.41 11.65
C PHE A 160 -10.57 -1.95 10.83
N ILE A 161 -11.52 -1.22 11.43
CA ILE A 161 -12.64 -0.62 10.69
C ILE A 161 -12.42 0.89 10.61
N LEU A 162 -12.48 1.40 9.38
CA LEU A 162 -12.41 2.81 9.06
C LEU A 162 -13.73 3.29 8.47
N GLY A 163 -14.43 4.16 9.18
CA GLY A 163 -15.62 4.86 8.69
C GLY A 163 -15.46 6.37 8.88
N LYS A 164 -16.44 7.16 8.44
CA LYS A 164 -16.50 8.59 8.82
C LYS A 164 -17.26 8.71 10.13
N ALA A 165 -16.58 9.04 11.23
CA ALA A 165 -17.18 9.17 12.55
C ALA A 165 -18.22 10.30 12.72
N HIS A 166 -18.36 11.19 11.74
CA HIS A 166 -19.37 12.28 11.76
C HIS A 166 -20.63 11.97 10.96
N ASP A 167 -20.67 10.85 10.23
CA ASP A 167 -21.83 10.46 9.42
C ASP A 167 -22.64 9.41 10.17
N GLU A 168 -23.86 9.76 10.60
CA GLU A 168 -24.73 8.88 11.37
C GLU A 168 -25.00 7.54 10.67
N SER A 169 -25.10 7.54 9.34
CA SER A 169 -25.33 6.30 8.57
C SER A 169 -24.12 5.38 8.64
N LEU A 170 -22.91 5.94 8.57
CA LEU A 170 -21.66 5.19 8.64
C LEU A 170 -21.35 4.70 10.04
N ILE A 171 -21.75 5.44 11.07
CA ILE A 171 -21.65 4.96 12.46
C ILE A 171 -22.53 3.72 12.66
N LYS A 172 -23.77 3.73 12.14
CA LYS A 172 -24.65 2.55 12.17
C LYS A 172 -24.04 1.35 11.44
N ASN A 173 -23.49 1.57 10.25
CA ASN A 173 -22.83 0.51 9.48
C ASN A 173 -21.57 -0.02 10.18
N THR A 174 -20.79 0.86 10.80
CA THR A 174 -19.63 0.48 11.63
C THR A 174 -20.07 -0.39 12.81
N ARG A 175 -21.16 -0.01 13.49
CA ARG A 175 -21.74 -0.78 14.59
C ARG A 175 -22.22 -2.16 14.13
N GLU A 176 -22.97 -2.24 13.04
CA GLU A 176 -23.48 -3.50 12.49
C GLU A 176 -22.36 -4.44 12.06
N THR A 177 -21.35 -3.90 11.36
CA THR A 177 -20.17 -4.66 10.93
C THR A 177 -19.39 -5.17 12.15
N THR A 178 -19.24 -4.34 13.19
CA THR A 178 -18.55 -4.71 14.43
C THR A 178 -19.27 -5.85 15.16
N ASP A 179 -20.59 -5.74 15.33
CA ASP A 179 -21.41 -6.78 15.97
C ASP A 179 -21.35 -8.10 15.19
N TRP A 180 -21.45 -8.03 13.87
CA TRP A 180 -21.34 -9.20 13.00
C TRP A 180 -19.98 -9.90 13.13
N LEU A 181 -18.89 -9.14 13.06
CA LEU A 181 -17.53 -9.69 13.20
C LEU A 181 -17.30 -10.33 14.57
N LEU A 182 -17.68 -9.65 15.65
CA LEU A 182 -17.49 -10.17 17.02
C LEU A 182 -18.34 -11.41 17.31
N THR A 183 -19.49 -11.56 16.64
CA THR A 183 -20.33 -12.76 16.69
C THR A 183 -19.70 -13.92 15.92
N LYS A 184 -19.02 -13.64 14.80
CA LYS A 184 -18.58 -14.67 13.84
C LYS A 184 -17.45 -15.56 14.35
N ASP A 185 -16.40 -14.97 14.94
CA ASP A 185 -15.28 -15.75 15.49
C ASP A 185 -14.86 -15.17 16.85
N PRO A 186 -14.76 -16.00 17.92
CA PRO A 186 -14.32 -15.55 19.24
C PRO A 186 -12.88 -14.98 19.25
N ARG A 187 -12.07 -15.27 18.24
CA ARG A 187 -10.67 -14.81 18.13
C ARG A 187 -10.53 -13.42 17.55
N TYR A 188 -11.58 -12.89 16.90
CA TYR A 188 -11.52 -11.56 16.30
C TYR A 188 -11.51 -10.47 17.36
N LYS A 189 -10.57 -9.54 17.19
CA LYS A 189 -10.50 -8.25 17.85
C LYS A 189 -10.79 -7.17 16.82
N VAL A 190 -11.80 -6.36 17.09
CA VAL A 190 -12.28 -5.35 16.15
C VAL A 190 -11.90 -3.99 16.70
N TYR A 191 -11.15 -3.22 15.91
CA TYR A 191 -10.72 -1.87 16.24
C TYR A 191 -11.58 -0.87 15.48
N VAL A 192 -12.25 0.02 16.21
CA VAL A 192 -13.02 1.14 15.67
C VAL A 192 -12.43 2.47 16.14
N GLU A 193 -12.81 3.59 15.54
CA GLU A 193 -12.25 4.89 15.90
C GLU A 193 -12.56 5.26 17.36
N HIS A 194 -11.58 5.78 18.10
CA HIS A 194 -11.76 6.15 19.52
C HIS A 194 -12.91 7.14 19.79
N THR A 195 -13.22 8.01 18.83
CA THR A 195 -14.35 8.95 18.94
C THR A 195 -15.72 8.25 19.03
N LEU A 196 -15.80 6.97 18.65
CA LEU A 196 -17.01 6.15 18.76
C LEU A 196 -17.21 5.53 20.13
N GLU A 197 -16.21 5.59 21.02
CA GLU A 197 -16.26 4.97 22.34
C GLU A 197 -17.44 5.48 23.19
N ASP A 198 -17.67 6.80 23.18
CA ASP A 198 -18.76 7.43 23.94
C ASP A 198 -19.91 7.89 23.02
N ASN A 199 -19.93 7.40 21.77
CA ASN A 199 -20.94 7.78 20.80
C ASN A 199 -22.26 7.03 21.01
N LYS A 200 -23.36 7.78 21.14
CA LYS A 200 -24.71 7.25 21.41
C LYS A 200 -25.30 6.38 20.29
N ILE A 201 -24.87 6.58 19.04
CA ILE A 201 -25.36 5.80 17.89
C ILE A 201 -24.60 4.48 17.82
N PHE A 202 -23.30 4.51 18.09
CA PHE A 202 -22.49 3.29 18.16
C PHE A 202 -22.89 2.43 19.38
N ASP A 203 -23.14 3.07 20.52
CA ASP A 203 -23.71 2.47 21.73
C ASP A 203 -22.94 1.21 22.17
N LYS A 204 -21.71 1.43 22.67
CA LYS A 204 -20.84 0.34 23.13
C LYS A 204 -21.49 -0.48 24.24
N GLU A 205 -22.22 0.16 25.14
CA GLU A 205 -22.84 -0.46 26.30
C GLU A 205 -23.85 -1.51 25.85
N ARG A 206 -24.73 -1.17 24.91
CA ARG A 206 -25.71 -2.11 24.36
C ARG A 206 -25.08 -3.27 23.59
N LEU A 207 -23.92 -3.06 22.94
CA LEU A 207 -23.18 -4.14 22.31
C LEU A 207 -22.63 -5.12 23.36
N LEU A 208 -22.09 -4.61 24.47
CA LEU A 208 -21.57 -5.43 25.57
C LEU A 208 -22.68 -6.16 26.33
N GLU A 209 -23.84 -5.51 26.53
CA GLU A 209 -25.03 -6.14 27.12
C GLU A 209 -25.54 -7.31 26.27
N LYS A 210 -25.53 -7.15 24.94
CA LYS A 210 -25.94 -8.22 24.01
C LYS A 210 -25.06 -9.45 24.14
N ASN A 211 -23.74 -9.25 24.28
CA ASN A 211 -22.80 -10.36 24.46
C ASN A 211 -21.57 -9.92 25.28
N PRO A 212 -21.48 -10.31 26.56
CA PRO A 212 -20.36 -9.93 27.42
C PRO A 212 -18.99 -10.37 26.92
N SER A 213 -18.93 -11.38 26.04
CA SER A 213 -17.65 -11.81 25.44
C SER A 213 -17.02 -10.76 24.52
N TYR A 214 -17.76 -9.71 24.13
CA TYR A 214 -17.23 -8.61 23.33
C TYR A 214 -16.25 -7.75 24.13
N ASP A 215 -16.37 -7.77 25.47
CA ASP A 215 -15.45 -7.09 26.35
C ASP A 215 -14.00 -7.58 26.12
N GLY A 216 -13.07 -6.64 26.08
CA GLY A 216 -11.68 -6.91 25.74
C GLY A 216 -11.39 -7.27 24.27
N ARG A 217 -12.40 -7.54 23.43
CA ARG A 217 -12.25 -7.80 21.98
C ARG A 217 -12.63 -6.59 21.12
N LEU A 218 -13.61 -5.81 21.54
CA LEU A 218 -13.86 -4.48 21.00
C LEU A 218 -12.74 -3.54 21.48
N LYS A 219 -12.04 -2.93 20.53
CA LYS A 219 -10.92 -2.02 20.77
C LYS A 219 -11.12 -0.72 20.01
N PHE A 220 -10.39 0.29 20.44
CA PHE A 220 -10.44 1.63 19.88
C PHE A 220 -9.06 2.02 19.36
N TRP A 221 -8.98 2.49 18.12
CA TRP A 221 -7.74 2.98 17.52
C TRP A 221 -7.66 4.50 17.57
N THR A 222 -6.43 5.00 17.66
CA THR A 222 -6.07 6.42 17.54
C THR A 222 -5.04 6.58 16.42
N ASN A 223 -4.80 7.82 16.00
CA ASN A 223 -3.82 8.11 14.94
C ASN A 223 -2.41 7.65 15.37
N GLU A 224 -2.05 7.84 16.64
CA GLU A 224 -0.75 7.44 17.19
C GLU A 224 -0.58 5.91 17.16
N LEU A 225 -1.66 5.14 17.39
CA LEU A 225 -1.60 3.68 17.31
C LEU A 225 -1.31 3.22 15.87
N CYS A 226 -1.96 3.83 14.88
CA CYS A 226 -1.77 3.54 13.46
C CYS A 226 -0.34 3.86 13.02
N GLU A 227 0.21 4.98 13.49
CA GLU A 227 1.55 5.43 13.16
C GLU A 227 2.64 4.56 13.81
N GLN A 228 2.51 4.27 15.10
CA GLN A 228 3.56 3.56 15.87
C GLN A 228 3.51 2.04 15.70
N LYS A 229 2.31 1.46 15.49
CA LYS A 229 2.12 0.00 15.46
C LYS A 229 1.21 -0.46 14.32
N PRO A 230 1.50 -0.08 13.04
CA PRO A 230 0.69 -0.46 11.89
C PRO A 230 0.54 -1.98 11.72
N GLN A 231 1.57 -2.73 12.14
CA GLN A 231 1.64 -4.18 12.07
C GLN A 231 0.67 -4.90 13.03
N THR A 232 0.01 -4.15 13.92
CA THR A 232 -1.04 -4.70 14.80
C THR A 232 -2.23 -5.24 14.00
N PHE A 233 -2.50 -4.67 12.83
CA PHE A 233 -3.72 -4.96 12.06
C PHE A 233 -3.44 -5.92 10.92
N ASP A 234 -4.29 -6.95 10.80
CA ASP A 234 -4.16 -7.95 9.74
C ASP A 234 -4.90 -7.52 8.46
N ILE A 235 -5.95 -6.71 8.61
CA ILE A 235 -6.76 -6.20 7.51
C ILE A 235 -7.46 -4.89 7.92
N VAL A 236 -7.63 -4.00 6.94
CA VAL A 236 -8.42 -2.76 7.06
C VAL A 236 -9.70 -2.88 6.27
N LEU A 237 -10.84 -2.62 6.92
CA LEU A 237 -12.17 -2.51 6.31
C LEU A 237 -12.52 -1.03 6.19
N ALA A 238 -12.45 -0.49 4.98
CA ALA A 238 -12.82 0.90 4.72
C ALA A 238 -14.30 0.98 4.31
N LEU A 239 -15.13 1.59 5.15
CA LEU A 239 -16.56 1.82 4.93
C LEU A 239 -16.75 3.27 4.48
N GLY A 240 -16.84 3.52 3.17
CA GLY A 240 -17.10 4.85 2.66
C GLY A 240 -16.91 5.01 1.16
N GLY A 241 -16.40 6.17 0.75
CA GLY A 241 -16.00 6.44 -0.62
C GLY A 241 -14.49 6.41 -0.79
N ASP A 242 -14.01 6.87 -1.95
CA ASP A 242 -12.57 6.94 -2.24
C ASP A 242 -11.79 7.79 -1.21
N GLY A 243 -12.41 8.85 -0.65
CA GLY A 243 -11.81 9.66 0.42
C GLY A 243 -11.55 8.88 1.73
N THR A 244 -12.30 7.82 2.01
CA THR A 244 -12.04 6.91 3.14
C THR A 244 -10.82 6.04 2.87
N VAL A 245 -10.62 5.62 1.62
CA VAL A 245 -9.42 4.87 1.21
C VAL A 245 -8.17 5.76 1.28
N LEU A 246 -8.27 7.02 0.84
CA LEU A 246 -7.20 8.00 1.02
C LEU A 246 -6.88 8.23 2.50
N TYR A 247 -7.91 8.23 3.36
CA TYR A 247 -7.67 8.32 4.80
C TYR A 247 -6.87 7.13 5.33
N SER A 248 -7.19 5.93 4.86
CA SER A 248 -6.42 4.73 5.22
C SER A 248 -4.96 4.87 4.80
N SER A 249 -4.67 5.37 3.59
CA SER A 249 -3.29 5.63 3.16
C SER A 249 -2.61 6.66 4.07
N TRP A 250 -3.34 7.71 4.46
CA TRP A 250 -2.84 8.74 5.36
C TRP A 250 -2.49 8.21 6.75
N LEU A 251 -3.35 7.39 7.35
CA LEU A 251 -3.12 6.78 8.67
C LEU A 251 -1.91 5.84 8.69
N PHE A 252 -1.62 5.17 7.57
CA PHE A 252 -0.53 4.21 7.44
C PHE A 252 0.58 4.77 6.53
N GLN A 253 1.34 5.73 7.05
CA GLN A 253 2.47 6.35 6.32
C GLN A 253 3.62 5.40 6.00
N ARG A 254 3.68 4.22 6.64
CA ARG A 254 4.68 3.18 6.36
C ARG A 254 4.00 1.94 5.79
N VAL A 255 4.11 0.83 6.52
CA VAL A 255 3.48 -0.46 6.24
C VAL A 255 1.95 -0.32 6.28
N VAL A 256 1.29 -0.74 5.20
CA VAL A 256 -0.17 -0.69 5.09
C VAL A 256 -0.73 -2.11 5.13
N PRO A 257 -1.68 -2.43 6.04
CA PRO A 257 -2.40 -3.69 5.99
C PRO A 257 -3.27 -3.79 4.72
N PRO A 258 -3.58 -4.98 4.18
CA PRO A 258 -4.49 -5.13 3.06
C PRO A 258 -5.82 -4.39 3.30
N VAL A 259 -6.19 -3.51 2.36
CA VAL A 259 -7.38 -2.65 2.47
C VAL A 259 -8.52 -3.18 1.63
N LEU A 260 -9.61 -3.58 2.29
CA LEU A 260 -10.86 -4.00 1.67
C LEU A 260 -11.87 -2.86 1.80
N ALA A 261 -12.20 -2.23 0.66
CA ALA A 261 -12.96 -0.99 0.61
C ALA A 261 -14.39 -1.18 0.09
N PHE A 262 -15.37 -0.94 0.96
CA PHE A 262 -16.80 -0.99 0.68
C PHE A 262 -17.35 0.39 0.31
N SER A 263 -18.08 0.45 -0.81
CA SER A 263 -18.92 1.58 -1.20
C SER A 263 -20.30 1.46 -0.56
N LEU A 264 -20.86 2.59 -0.11
CA LEU A 264 -22.21 2.66 0.49
C LEU A 264 -23.22 3.42 -0.40
N GLY A 265 -22.99 3.35 -1.71
CA GLY A 265 -23.73 4.10 -2.72
C GLY A 265 -23.15 3.80 -4.10
N SER A 266 -22.82 4.82 -4.88
CA SER A 266 -22.09 4.61 -6.12
C SER A 266 -20.67 4.09 -5.86
N LEU A 267 -20.31 2.99 -6.51
CA LEU A 267 -18.96 2.45 -6.50
C LEU A 267 -17.98 3.44 -7.16
N GLY A 268 -17.02 3.93 -6.38
CA GLY A 268 -15.89 4.76 -6.84
C GLY A 268 -14.79 3.97 -7.57
N PHE A 269 -13.62 4.59 -7.74
CA PHE A 269 -12.46 3.97 -8.39
C PHE A 269 -11.64 3.08 -7.43
N LEU A 270 -11.68 3.39 -6.13
CA LEU A 270 -10.95 2.66 -5.09
C LEU A 270 -11.84 1.72 -4.29
N THR A 271 -13.12 2.08 -4.09
CA THR A 271 -14.12 1.22 -3.44
C THR A 271 -14.71 0.21 -4.40
N LYS A 272 -14.34 -1.06 -4.26
CA LYS A 272 -14.71 -2.14 -5.21
C LYS A 272 -15.80 -3.08 -4.71
N PHE A 273 -16.15 -3.01 -3.44
CA PHE A 273 -17.09 -3.91 -2.81
C PHE A 273 -18.38 -3.16 -2.46
N ASP A 274 -19.52 -3.80 -2.67
CA ASP A 274 -20.80 -3.25 -2.23
C ASP A 274 -21.01 -3.57 -0.75
N TYR A 275 -21.28 -2.56 0.06
CA TYR A 275 -21.56 -2.75 1.49
C TYR A 275 -22.79 -3.62 1.72
N GLU A 276 -23.81 -3.61 0.86
CA GLU A 276 -25.00 -4.46 1.04
C GLU A 276 -24.65 -5.97 1.08
N LEU A 277 -23.52 -6.33 0.46
CA LEU A 277 -23.01 -7.70 0.38
C LEU A 277 -21.82 -7.93 1.34
N TYR A 278 -21.61 -7.07 2.34
CA TYR A 278 -20.47 -7.19 3.26
C TYR A 278 -20.40 -8.56 3.97
N PRO A 279 -21.50 -9.19 4.45
CA PRO A 279 -21.41 -10.45 5.19
C PRO A 279 -20.88 -11.58 4.31
N GLN A 280 -21.37 -11.68 3.07
CA GLN A 280 -20.93 -12.69 2.11
C GLN A 280 -19.49 -12.41 1.68
N THR A 281 -19.18 -11.15 1.40
CA THR A 281 -17.84 -10.72 0.96
C THR A 281 -16.77 -11.03 2.00
N LEU A 282 -17.01 -10.67 3.27
CA LEU A 282 -16.06 -10.91 4.35
C LEU A 282 -15.92 -12.40 4.67
N SER A 283 -17.02 -13.16 4.66
CA SER A 283 -16.97 -14.61 4.90
C SER A 283 -16.09 -15.30 3.85
N ARG A 284 -16.33 -15.01 2.56
CA ARG A 284 -15.50 -15.54 1.47
C ARG A 284 -14.04 -15.09 1.58
N ALA A 285 -13.80 -13.81 1.84
CA ALA A 285 -12.45 -13.27 1.98
C ALA A 285 -11.65 -13.96 3.09
N PHE A 286 -12.28 -14.29 4.22
CA PHE A 286 -11.60 -14.92 5.36
C PHE A 286 -11.49 -16.45 5.22
N GLU A 287 -12.42 -17.10 4.52
CA GLU A 287 -12.43 -18.57 4.34
C GLU A 287 -11.61 -19.02 3.11
N GLU A 288 -11.85 -18.39 1.96
CA GLU A 288 -11.24 -18.70 0.66
C GLU A 288 -9.93 -17.92 0.42
N GLY A 289 -9.67 -16.88 1.21
CA GLY A 289 -8.54 -15.97 1.06
C GLY A 289 -8.84 -14.74 0.20
N ILE A 290 -7.85 -13.86 0.06
CA ILE A 290 -7.97 -12.59 -0.67
C ILE A 290 -6.96 -12.52 -1.82
N THR A 291 -7.26 -11.68 -2.81
CA THR A 291 -6.29 -11.26 -3.83
C THR A 291 -5.97 -9.80 -3.62
N VAL A 292 -4.69 -9.43 -3.71
CA VAL A 292 -4.22 -8.06 -3.44
C VAL A 292 -3.57 -7.50 -4.70
N ASN A 293 -3.87 -6.24 -5.02
CA ASN A 293 -3.11 -5.45 -5.98
C ASN A 293 -2.36 -4.33 -5.25
N LEU A 294 -1.08 -4.16 -5.55
CA LEU A 294 -0.26 -3.10 -4.99
C LEU A 294 -0.36 -1.86 -5.88
N ARG A 295 -0.88 -0.77 -5.32
CA ARG A 295 -0.93 0.54 -5.99
C ARG A 295 0.29 1.38 -5.63
N LEU A 296 0.85 2.06 -6.62
CA LEU A 296 1.93 3.01 -6.42
C LEU A 296 1.51 4.10 -5.44
N ARG A 297 2.40 4.43 -4.50
CA ARG A 297 2.37 5.67 -3.72
C ARG A 297 3.61 6.49 -4.04
N PHE A 298 3.53 7.80 -3.87
CA PHE A 298 4.71 8.64 -3.81
C PHE A 298 5.25 8.75 -2.39
N GLU A 299 6.56 8.81 -2.26
CA GLU A 299 7.23 9.38 -1.09
C GLU A 299 7.60 10.81 -1.46
N ALA A 300 7.01 11.78 -0.75
CA ALA A 300 7.18 13.20 -1.00
C ALA A 300 7.83 13.88 0.21
N THR A 301 8.97 14.52 0.02
CA THR A 301 9.73 15.18 1.09
C THR A 301 9.84 16.68 0.84
N VAL A 302 9.41 17.48 1.82
CA VAL A 302 9.59 18.93 1.82
C VAL A 302 11.02 19.25 2.20
N MET A 303 11.70 19.99 1.34
CA MET A 303 13.09 20.43 1.49
C MET A 303 13.12 21.94 1.70
N ARG A 304 13.72 22.36 2.81
CA ARG A 304 13.82 23.76 3.22
C ARG A 304 15.18 24.32 2.89
N SER A 305 15.20 25.47 2.23
CA SER A 305 16.44 26.19 1.93
C SER A 305 17.16 26.57 3.22
N GLN A 306 18.46 26.31 3.25
CA GLN A 306 19.36 26.78 4.29
C GLN A 306 20.08 28.02 3.76
N THR A 307 19.76 29.18 4.34
CA THR A 307 20.40 30.44 3.96
C THR A 307 21.90 30.37 4.23
N ARG A 308 22.70 30.69 3.22
CA ARG A 308 24.13 30.96 3.37
C ARG A 308 24.39 32.45 3.35
N ASP A 309 25.35 32.89 4.14
CA ASP A 309 26.00 34.20 4.01
C ASP A 309 26.96 34.20 2.80
N SER A 310 26.45 33.84 1.61
CA SER A 310 27.24 33.84 0.37
C SER A 310 26.96 35.14 -0.40
N GLU A 311 28.01 35.80 -0.88
CA GLU A 311 27.91 36.99 -1.74
C GLU A 311 27.37 36.60 -3.13
N GLY A 312 26.04 36.62 -3.29
CA GLY A 312 25.37 36.36 -4.56
C GLY A 312 23.85 36.25 -4.38
N GLN A 313 23.08 36.45 -5.45
CA GLN A 313 21.66 36.06 -5.42
C GLN A 313 21.60 34.55 -5.60
N PRO A 314 21.01 33.80 -4.65
CA PRO A 314 20.92 32.35 -4.77
C PRO A 314 20.01 31.96 -5.95
N ASP A 315 20.45 31.00 -6.75
CA ASP A 315 19.66 30.36 -7.81
C ASP A 315 19.36 28.91 -7.44
N LEU A 316 18.11 28.50 -7.61
CA LEU A 316 17.67 27.16 -7.25
C LEU A 316 18.18 26.11 -8.26
N VAL A 317 18.30 26.48 -9.54
CA VAL A 317 18.83 25.60 -10.58
C VAL A 317 20.29 25.25 -10.29
N GLU A 318 21.12 26.26 -10.00
CA GLU A 318 22.51 26.04 -9.60
C GLU A 318 22.64 25.19 -8.32
N GLN A 319 21.78 25.39 -7.33
CA GLN A 319 21.82 24.63 -6.07
C GLN A 319 21.42 23.15 -6.23
N LEU A 320 20.60 22.81 -7.23
CA LEU A 320 20.12 21.44 -7.44
C LEU A 320 20.87 20.67 -8.52
N ILE A 321 21.50 21.37 -9.49
CA ILE A 321 22.13 20.77 -10.67
C ILE A 321 23.61 21.16 -10.82
N GLY A 322 24.07 22.25 -10.19
CA GLY A 322 25.42 22.77 -10.35
C GLY A 322 26.52 21.85 -9.79
N GLU A 323 27.75 22.03 -10.27
CA GLU A 323 28.95 21.29 -9.85
C GLU A 323 29.25 21.42 -8.34
N GLU A 324 28.72 22.46 -7.66
CA GLU A 324 28.83 22.66 -6.20
C GLU A 324 27.94 21.74 -5.35
N ALA A 325 27.09 20.90 -5.97
CA ALA A 325 26.14 20.02 -5.30
C ALA A 325 26.79 18.85 -4.54
N GLU A 326 28.03 18.47 -4.86
CA GLU A 326 28.64 17.26 -4.29
C GLU A 326 29.04 17.41 -2.80
N ASP A 327 29.27 18.63 -2.31
CA ASP A 327 29.82 18.89 -0.96
C ASP A 327 28.91 19.73 -0.03
N HIS A 328 27.69 20.07 -0.46
CA HIS A 328 26.91 21.10 0.24
C HIS A 328 25.45 20.72 0.52
N HIS A 329 25.12 20.62 1.81
CA HIS A 329 23.75 20.45 2.31
C HIS A 329 22.98 21.79 2.24
N THR A 330 22.66 22.24 1.02
CA THR A 330 21.93 23.51 0.77
C THR A 330 20.50 23.50 1.32
N HIS A 331 19.93 22.32 1.53
CA HIS A 331 18.56 22.15 2.00
C HIS A 331 18.48 21.07 3.08
N LYS A 332 17.57 21.24 4.05
CA LYS A 332 17.22 20.20 5.03
C LYS A 332 15.80 19.66 4.79
N PRO A 333 15.54 18.36 5.08
CA PRO A 333 14.18 17.85 5.11
C PRO A 333 13.40 18.43 6.30
N ASP A 334 12.12 18.73 6.09
CA ASP A 334 11.19 19.23 7.12
C ASP A 334 10.03 18.25 7.40
N GLY A 335 9.64 17.46 6.39
CA GLY A 335 8.64 16.41 6.55
C GLY A 335 8.54 15.52 5.31
N THR A 336 8.22 14.24 5.53
CA THR A 336 8.06 13.24 4.47
C THR A 336 6.70 12.57 4.58
N TYR A 337 6.01 12.44 3.45
CA TYR A 337 4.65 11.92 3.35
C TYR A 337 4.53 10.86 2.26
N ASN A 338 3.75 9.81 2.54
CA ASN A 338 3.40 8.77 1.59
C ASN A 338 1.98 8.98 1.03
N ILE A 339 1.90 9.19 -0.27
CA ILE A 339 0.76 9.79 -0.98
C ILE A 339 0.22 8.80 -2.01
N LEU A 340 -1.10 8.56 -2.03
CA LEU A 340 -1.70 7.59 -2.95
C LEU A 340 -2.09 8.21 -4.29
N ASN A 341 -2.61 9.42 -4.32
CA ASN A 341 -3.12 10.05 -5.52
C ASN A 341 -2.16 11.10 -6.08
N GLU A 342 -1.98 12.24 -5.39
CA GLU A 342 -1.20 13.34 -5.95
C GLU A 342 -0.54 14.26 -4.92
N VAL A 343 0.56 14.87 -5.37
CA VAL A 343 1.16 16.06 -4.76
C VAL A 343 0.80 17.25 -5.65
N VAL A 344 0.24 18.29 -5.05
CA VAL A 344 -0.12 19.52 -5.75
C VAL A 344 0.74 20.64 -5.18
N VAL A 345 1.46 21.37 -6.03
CA VAL A 345 2.10 22.63 -5.64
C VAL A 345 1.33 23.75 -6.32
N ASP A 346 0.64 24.59 -5.55
CA ASP A 346 -0.20 25.67 -6.05
C ASP A 346 0.12 27.02 -5.42
N ARG A 347 -0.42 28.10 -6.00
CA ARG A 347 -0.23 29.47 -5.52
C ARG A 347 -0.84 29.74 -4.13
N GLY A 348 -1.63 28.82 -3.58
CA GLY A 348 -2.37 29.01 -2.33
C GLY A 348 -3.32 30.21 -2.38
N PRO A 349 -3.38 31.03 -1.31
CA PRO A 349 -4.27 32.19 -1.26
C PRO A 349 -3.80 33.37 -2.12
N ASN A 350 -2.60 33.29 -2.72
CA ASN A 350 -2.00 34.42 -3.44
C ASN A 350 -2.81 34.77 -4.70
N PRO A 351 -3.08 36.06 -4.98
CA PRO A 351 -3.86 36.48 -6.14
C PRO A 351 -3.05 36.40 -7.45
N THR A 352 -1.72 36.38 -7.37
CA THR A 352 -0.81 36.24 -8.51
C THR A 352 -0.53 34.77 -8.82
N MET A 353 -0.23 34.48 -10.08
CA MET A 353 0.20 33.13 -10.49
C MET A 353 1.47 32.70 -9.74
N SER A 354 1.59 31.39 -9.50
CA SER A 354 2.81 30.78 -8.97
C SER A 354 3.88 30.65 -10.05
N SER A 355 5.15 30.72 -9.64
CA SER A 355 6.30 30.30 -10.45
C SER A 355 6.89 29.07 -9.79
N ILE A 356 6.92 27.95 -10.51
CA ILE A 356 7.36 26.66 -9.98
C ILE A 356 8.38 26.05 -10.95
N GLU A 357 9.58 25.79 -10.48
CA GLU A 357 10.59 25.07 -11.26
C GLU A 357 10.39 23.57 -11.11
N LEU A 358 10.29 22.89 -12.26
CA LEU A 358 10.19 21.44 -12.32
C LEU A 358 11.54 20.87 -12.76
N PHE A 359 12.05 19.96 -11.94
CA PHE A 359 13.25 19.20 -12.21
C PHE A 359 12.91 17.71 -12.28
N GLY A 360 13.62 16.98 -13.13
CA GLY A 360 13.58 15.53 -13.18
C GLY A 360 14.98 14.96 -13.14
N ASP A 361 15.25 14.11 -12.15
CA ASP A 361 16.60 13.68 -11.79
C ASP A 361 17.53 14.89 -11.67
N ASP A 362 18.57 14.99 -12.50
CA ASP A 362 19.58 16.06 -12.44
C ASP A 362 19.38 17.08 -13.58
N GLU A 363 18.17 17.18 -14.13
CA GLU A 363 17.83 18.07 -15.24
C GLU A 363 16.70 19.04 -14.87
N HIS A 364 16.84 20.30 -15.24
CA HIS A 364 15.76 21.28 -15.21
C HIS A 364 14.88 21.07 -16.43
N PHE A 365 13.60 20.78 -16.20
CA PHE A 365 12.66 20.54 -17.29
C PHE A 365 12.08 21.84 -17.81
N THR A 366 11.50 22.63 -16.92
CA THR A 366 10.90 23.93 -17.23
C THR A 366 10.49 24.65 -15.97
N THR A 367 10.33 25.96 -16.09
CA THR A 367 9.62 26.79 -15.09
C THR A 367 8.15 26.91 -15.50
N VAL A 368 7.25 26.54 -14.60
CA VAL A 368 5.80 26.56 -14.78
C VAL A 368 5.22 27.81 -14.16
N GLN A 369 4.61 28.65 -14.99
CA GLN A 369 3.83 29.80 -14.56
C GLN A 369 2.34 29.48 -14.69
N ALA A 370 1.70 29.22 -13.55
CA ALA A 370 0.36 28.64 -13.49
C ALA A 370 -0.32 28.91 -12.14
N ASP A 371 -1.58 28.49 -11.99
CA ASP A 371 -2.19 28.39 -10.66
C ASP A 371 -1.48 27.30 -9.82
N GLY A 372 -0.88 26.30 -10.48
CA GLY A 372 -0.05 25.30 -9.85
C GLY A 372 0.35 24.16 -10.79
N ILE A 373 0.92 23.11 -10.21
CA ILE A 373 1.28 21.85 -10.86
C ILE A 373 0.78 20.67 -10.02
N CYS A 374 0.24 19.65 -10.68
CA CYS A 374 -0.24 18.41 -10.10
C CYS A 374 0.67 17.26 -10.58
N VAL A 375 1.31 16.58 -9.64
CA VAL A 375 2.09 15.36 -9.87
C VAL A 375 1.31 14.19 -9.30
N SER A 376 0.84 13.30 -10.16
CA SER A 376 -0.16 12.29 -9.84
C SER A 376 0.33 10.88 -10.15
N THR A 377 -0.04 9.93 -9.29
CA THR A 377 0.12 8.50 -9.54
C THR A 377 -0.91 8.05 -10.60
N PRO A 378 -0.76 6.84 -11.17
CA PRO A 378 -1.80 6.25 -12.01
C PRO A 378 -3.15 6.13 -11.30
N THR A 379 -3.13 5.92 -9.98
CA THR A 379 -4.33 5.86 -9.13
C THR A 379 -4.99 7.23 -9.01
N GLY A 380 -4.20 8.29 -8.81
CA GLY A 380 -4.66 9.68 -8.76
C GLY A 380 -5.09 10.25 -10.12
N SER A 381 -4.81 9.55 -11.23
CA SER A 381 -5.18 10.01 -12.58
C SER A 381 -6.67 10.29 -12.77
N THR A 382 -7.54 9.65 -11.97
CA THR A 382 -9.00 9.83 -11.94
C THR A 382 -9.49 10.88 -10.94
N ALA A 383 -8.58 11.47 -10.14
CA ALA A 383 -8.88 12.44 -9.10
C ALA A 383 -8.61 13.88 -9.59
N TYR A 384 -7.83 14.68 -8.86
CA TYR A 384 -7.61 16.08 -9.19
C TYR A 384 -6.87 16.26 -10.52
N ASN A 385 -5.98 15.32 -10.87
CA ASN A 385 -5.32 15.29 -12.18
C ASN A 385 -6.30 15.32 -13.35
N LEU A 386 -7.40 14.55 -13.29
CA LEU A 386 -8.42 14.53 -14.35
C LEU A 386 -9.10 15.91 -14.48
N ALA A 387 -9.42 16.53 -13.34
CA ALA A 387 -10.05 17.85 -13.31
C ALA A 387 -9.12 18.95 -13.87
N ALA A 388 -7.81 18.83 -13.66
CA ALA A 388 -6.80 19.73 -14.22
C ALA A 388 -6.54 19.50 -15.73
N GLY A 389 -7.21 18.53 -16.37
CA GLY A 389 -7.04 18.21 -17.79
C GLY A 389 -5.97 17.16 -18.09
N GLY A 390 -5.49 16.44 -17.07
CA GLY A 390 -4.59 15.31 -17.20
C GLY A 390 -5.27 14.05 -17.77
N SER A 391 -4.47 13.11 -18.27
CA SER A 391 -4.99 11.87 -18.87
C SER A 391 -5.40 10.85 -17.81
N LEU A 392 -6.40 10.02 -18.14
CA LEU A 392 -6.71 8.80 -17.40
C LEU A 392 -5.61 7.76 -17.60
N CYS A 393 -5.16 7.13 -16.52
CA CYS A 393 -4.13 6.10 -16.56
C CYS A 393 -4.60 4.81 -15.86
N HIS A 394 -4.24 3.67 -16.44
CA HIS A 394 -4.50 2.38 -15.80
C HIS A 394 -3.61 2.24 -14.54
N PRO A 395 -4.14 1.79 -13.38
CA PRO A 395 -3.40 1.73 -12.12
C PRO A 395 -2.12 0.88 -12.15
N ASP A 396 -2.08 -0.14 -13.02
CA ASP A 396 -0.93 -1.05 -13.16
C ASP A 396 0.19 -0.47 -14.04
N ASN A 397 0.01 0.71 -14.64
CA ASN A 397 1.04 1.35 -15.46
C ASN A 397 2.11 2.00 -14.58
N PRO A 398 3.41 1.73 -14.79
CA PRO A 398 4.49 2.26 -13.95
C PRO A 398 4.90 3.67 -14.41
N VAL A 399 4.04 4.66 -14.17
CA VAL A 399 4.23 6.03 -14.66
C VAL A 399 3.84 7.08 -13.63
N ILE A 400 4.40 8.27 -13.78
CA ILE A 400 4.02 9.51 -13.09
C ILE A 400 3.34 10.42 -14.10
N LEU A 401 2.25 11.06 -13.71
CA LEU A 401 1.56 12.07 -14.52
C LEU A 401 1.88 13.46 -13.96
N VAL A 402 2.23 14.39 -14.85
CA VAL A 402 2.48 15.79 -14.50
C VAL A 402 1.55 16.68 -15.30
N THR A 403 0.71 17.45 -14.61
CA THR A 403 -0.33 18.28 -15.21
C THR A 403 -0.28 19.67 -14.60
N ALA A 404 -0.11 20.72 -15.41
CA ALA A 404 -0.20 22.09 -14.92
C ALA A 404 -1.66 22.51 -14.73
N ILE A 405 -1.92 23.32 -13.69
CA ILE A 405 -3.24 23.82 -13.32
C ILE A 405 -3.36 25.24 -13.87
N CYS A 406 -4.21 25.45 -14.88
CA CYS A 406 -4.42 26.76 -15.50
C CYS A 406 -3.10 27.44 -15.92
N ALA A 407 -2.24 26.73 -16.65
CA ALA A 407 -0.96 27.28 -17.10
C ALA A 407 -1.15 28.51 -18.00
N HIS A 408 -0.35 29.55 -17.76
CA HIS A 408 -0.38 30.76 -18.59
C HIS A 408 0.35 30.57 -19.93
N THR A 409 1.24 29.57 -20.02
CA THR A 409 1.83 29.15 -21.29
C THR A 409 0.87 28.27 -22.10
N LEU A 410 0.64 28.65 -23.35
CA LEU A 410 -0.24 27.91 -24.27
C LEU A 410 0.34 26.56 -24.73
N SER A 411 1.62 26.31 -24.44
CA SER A 411 2.36 25.15 -24.93
C SER A 411 2.51 24.02 -23.90
N PHE A 412 2.25 24.27 -22.62
CA PHE A 412 2.38 23.22 -21.60
C PHE A 412 1.26 22.19 -21.77
N ARG A 413 1.65 20.93 -21.96
CA ARG A 413 0.74 19.79 -22.09
C ARG A 413 0.99 18.82 -20.93
N PRO A 414 -0.01 18.03 -20.51
CA PRO A 414 0.21 16.95 -19.55
C PRO A 414 1.34 16.01 -20.01
N ILE A 415 2.24 15.67 -19.09
CA ILE A 415 3.43 14.85 -19.34
C ILE A 415 3.27 13.52 -18.61
N ILE A 416 3.68 12.42 -19.24
CA ILE A 416 3.75 11.10 -18.63
C ILE A 416 5.22 10.70 -18.57
N LEU A 417 5.70 10.41 -17.36
CA LEU A 417 7.09 10.09 -17.04
C LEU A 417 7.19 8.68 -16.45
N PRO A 418 8.36 8.01 -16.51
CA PRO A 418 8.54 6.72 -15.82
C PRO A 418 8.46 6.89 -14.30
N ASP A 419 7.99 5.87 -13.59
CA ASP A 419 7.92 5.85 -12.10
C ASP A 419 9.28 5.79 -11.39
N THR A 420 10.37 5.60 -12.14
CA THR A 420 11.75 5.58 -11.62
C THR A 420 12.41 6.95 -11.54
N ILE A 421 11.77 8.00 -12.07
CA ILE A 421 12.31 9.36 -12.03
C ILE A 421 12.10 10.01 -10.66
N VAL A 422 13.05 10.81 -10.20
CA VAL A 422 12.88 11.69 -9.04
C VAL A 422 12.49 13.07 -9.52
N LEU A 423 11.29 13.53 -9.18
CA LEU A 423 10.85 14.88 -9.50
C LEU A 423 11.14 15.83 -8.35
N ARG A 424 11.50 17.07 -8.66
CA ARG A 424 11.53 18.17 -7.69
C ARG A 424 10.69 19.32 -8.20
N CYS A 425 9.79 19.81 -7.36
CA CYS A 425 8.97 20.99 -7.63
C CYS A 425 9.40 22.09 -6.66
N GLY A 426 10.12 23.09 -7.17
CA GLY A 426 10.73 24.15 -6.37
C GLY A 426 10.10 25.52 -6.60
N VAL A 427 10.16 26.38 -5.58
CA VAL A 427 9.80 27.79 -5.70
C VAL A 427 11.08 28.58 -5.95
N PRO A 428 11.25 29.24 -7.11
CA PRO A 428 12.44 30.03 -7.41
C PRO A 428 12.69 31.12 -6.37
N TYR A 429 13.96 31.51 -6.16
CA TYR A 429 14.31 32.61 -5.23
C TYR A 429 13.77 33.98 -5.67
N ASP A 430 13.60 34.19 -6.98
CA ASP A 430 13.02 35.41 -7.56
C ASP A 430 11.48 35.38 -7.64
N ALA A 431 10.85 34.32 -7.12
CA ALA A 431 9.40 34.20 -7.10
C ALA A 431 8.76 35.33 -6.28
N ARG A 432 7.71 35.93 -6.84
CA ARG A 432 7.00 37.07 -6.21
C ARG A 432 6.23 36.69 -4.95
N THR A 433 5.82 35.43 -4.84
CA THR A 433 5.00 34.90 -3.74
C THR A 433 5.42 33.48 -3.41
N SER A 434 5.12 33.05 -2.17
CA SER A 434 5.22 31.65 -1.79
C SER A 434 4.25 30.77 -2.58
N SER A 435 4.49 29.46 -2.55
CA SER A 435 3.57 28.43 -3.05
C SER A 435 3.16 27.51 -1.90
N TRP A 436 2.26 26.58 -2.15
CA TRP A 436 1.75 25.64 -1.16
C TRP A 436 1.78 24.23 -1.74
N ALA A 437 2.45 23.32 -1.04
CA ALA A 437 2.39 21.89 -1.32
C ALA A 437 1.21 21.26 -0.59
N SER A 438 0.41 20.47 -1.30
CA SER A 438 -0.72 19.72 -0.78
C SER A 438 -0.54 18.24 -1.07
N PHE A 439 -0.83 17.41 -0.08
CA PHE A 439 -0.58 15.98 -0.07
C PHE A 439 -1.91 15.21 0.02
N ASP A 440 -2.33 14.53 -1.07
CA ASP A 440 -3.65 13.87 -1.18
C ASP A 440 -4.85 14.78 -0.80
N GLY A 441 -4.69 16.09 -0.98
CA GLY A 441 -5.70 17.09 -0.61
C GLY A 441 -5.96 17.25 0.90
N ARG A 442 -5.06 16.78 1.76
CA ARG A 442 -5.20 16.80 3.23
C ARG A 442 -4.26 17.80 3.89
N GLU A 443 -2.98 17.45 3.94
CA GLU A 443 -1.95 18.26 4.60
C GLU A 443 -1.46 19.33 3.62
N ARG A 444 -1.30 20.55 4.11
CA ARG A 444 -0.81 21.69 3.33
C ARG A 444 0.38 22.34 4.01
N VAL A 445 1.46 22.48 3.25
CA VAL A 445 2.71 23.07 3.71
C VAL A 445 3.08 24.23 2.79
N GLU A 446 3.26 25.42 3.35
CA GLU A 446 3.76 26.56 2.59
C GLU A 446 5.22 26.31 2.17
N LEU A 447 5.54 26.58 0.91
CA LEU A 447 6.89 26.58 0.33
C LEU A 447 7.33 28.03 0.09
N LYS A 448 8.41 28.43 0.75
CA LYS A 448 9.01 29.75 0.55
C LYS A 448 9.94 29.73 -0.67
N PRO A 449 10.29 30.91 -1.23
CA PRO A 449 11.36 30.98 -2.23
C PRO A 449 12.61 30.23 -1.79
N GLY A 450 13.12 29.34 -2.65
CA GLY A 450 14.20 28.40 -2.37
C GLY A 450 13.74 27.02 -1.86
N ASP A 451 12.55 26.88 -1.29
CA ASP A 451 12.06 25.58 -0.85
C ASP A 451 11.58 24.74 -2.05
N TYR A 452 11.63 23.42 -1.91
CA TYR A 452 11.11 22.50 -2.92
C TYR A 452 10.54 21.22 -2.31
N VAL A 453 9.76 20.49 -3.09
CA VAL A 453 9.27 19.14 -2.74
C VAL A 453 9.93 18.13 -3.65
N THR A 454 10.59 17.13 -3.07
CA THR A 454 11.09 15.95 -3.78
C THR A 454 10.00 14.90 -3.83
N ILE A 455 9.75 14.30 -4.99
CA ILE A 455 8.69 13.31 -5.23
C ILE A 455 9.32 12.11 -5.93
N SER A 456 9.15 10.92 -5.36
CA SER A 456 9.63 9.66 -5.95
C SER A 456 8.67 8.51 -5.66
N ALA A 457 8.83 7.37 -6.33
CA ALA A 457 8.07 6.16 -5.99
C ALA A 457 8.37 5.72 -4.55
N SER A 458 7.32 5.47 -3.77
CA SER A 458 7.45 4.99 -2.40
C SER A 458 7.80 3.51 -2.35
N ARG A 459 8.67 3.16 -1.40
CA ARG A 459 8.95 1.76 -1.01
C ARG A 459 7.75 1.05 -0.38
N PHE A 460 6.73 1.81 0.04
CA PHE A 460 5.55 1.30 0.71
C PHE A 460 4.33 1.45 -0.21
N PRO A 461 4.06 0.50 -1.11
CA PRO A 461 2.89 0.55 -1.98
C PRO A 461 1.60 0.31 -1.17
N PHE A 462 0.46 0.69 -1.73
CA PHE A 462 -0.84 0.57 -1.08
C PHE A 462 -1.56 -0.73 -1.51
N PRO A 463 -1.72 -1.73 -0.62
CA PRO A 463 -2.34 -3.02 -0.94
C PRO A 463 -3.87 -2.93 -0.94
N CYS A 464 -4.46 -3.01 -2.13
CA CYS A 464 -5.91 -3.04 -2.32
C CYS A 464 -6.41 -4.47 -2.50
N VAL A 465 -7.35 -4.89 -1.67
CA VAL A 465 -8.06 -6.15 -1.87
C VAL A 465 -8.93 -6.05 -3.12
N LEU A 466 -8.89 -7.10 -3.94
CA LEU A 466 -9.68 -7.22 -5.15
C LEU A 466 -10.87 -8.15 -4.95
N PRO A 467 -12.01 -7.90 -5.63
CA PRO A 467 -13.10 -8.87 -5.70
C PRO A 467 -12.62 -10.21 -6.26
N MET A 468 -13.13 -11.31 -5.71
CA MET A 468 -12.71 -12.67 -6.08
C MET A 468 -13.09 -13.02 -7.52
N ASP A 469 -14.22 -12.50 -8.00
CA ASP A 469 -14.75 -12.78 -9.34
C ASP A 469 -14.13 -11.83 -10.40
N ARG A 470 -12.80 -11.65 -10.32
CA ARG A 470 -12.00 -10.69 -11.10
C ARG A 470 -12.38 -10.74 -12.58
N ARG A 471 -12.91 -9.64 -13.12
CA ARG A 471 -13.00 -9.45 -14.57
C ARG A 471 -11.82 -8.62 -15.02
N LYS A 472 -11.15 -9.02 -16.11
CA LYS A 472 -10.06 -8.22 -16.72
C LYS A 472 -10.48 -6.78 -17.07
N THR A 473 -11.79 -6.52 -17.11
CA THR A 473 -12.39 -5.23 -17.45
C THR A 473 -12.76 -4.38 -16.23
N ASP A 474 -12.38 -4.75 -15.00
CA ASP A 474 -12.85 -4.05 -13.78
C ASP A 474 -12.55 -2.54 -13.79
N TRP A 475 -11.37 -2.14 -14.24
CA TRP A 475 -11.03 -0.72 -14.36
C TRP A 475 -11.86 -0.02 -15.44
N ILE A 476 -12.02 -0.63 -16.63
CA ILE A 476 -12.83 -0.09 -17.72
C ILE A 476 -14.30 0.04 -17.29
N ASN A 477 -14.84 -0.97 -16.61
CA ASN A 477 -16.19 -0.96 -16.06
C ASN A 477 -16.35 0.13 -15.01
N SER A 478 -15.32 0.35 -14.18
CA SER A 478 -15.33 1.43 -13.18
C SER A 478 -15.34 2.80 -13.83
N ILE A 479 -14.56 3.02 -14.90
CA ILE A 479 -14.62 4.26 -15.67
C ILE A 479 -15.99 4.43 -16.32
N SER A 480 -16.49 3.40 -17.01
CA SER A 480 -17.77 3.47 -17.71
C SER A 480 -18.92 3.80 -16.76
N ARG A 481 -18.94 3.19 -15.57
CA ARG A 481 -19.93 3.46 -14.53
C ARG A 481 -19.78 4.87 -13.93
N THR A 482 -18.56 5.27 -13.58
CA THR A 482 -18.32 6.50 -12.80
C THR A 482 -18.35 7.76 -13.66
N LEU A 483 -17.79 7.70 -14.87
CA LEU A 483 -17.78 8.82 -15.83
C LEU A 483 -18.93 8.76 -16.83
N GLN A 484 -19.83 7.77 -16.71
CA GLN A 484 -20.88 7.50 -17.71
C GLN A 484 -20.31 7.43 -19.13
N TRP A 485 -19.14 6.79 -19.26
CA TRP A 485 -18.36 6.83 -20.49
C TRP A 485 -19.14 6.19 -21.64
N ASN A 486 -19.48 7.01 -22.64
CA ASN A 486 -20.30 6.63 -23.80
C ASN A 486 -21.73 6.16 -23.47
N SER A 487 -22.35 6.64 -22.39
CA SER A 487 -23.80 6.48 -22.16
C SER A 487 -24.60 7.39 -23.10
N ARG A 488 -24.56 7.10 -24.40
CA ARG A 488 -25.36 7.79 -25.41
C ARG A 488 -26.27 6.75 -26.05
N ASP A 489 -27.54 7.12 -26.26
CA ASP A 489 -28.44 6.27 -27.04
C ASP A 489 -27.80 6.00 -28.40
N LYS A 490 -27.71 4.71 -28.77
CA LYS A 490 -27.22 4.33 -30.10
C LYS A 490 -28.10 5.04 -31.14
N PRO A 491 -27.51 5.73 -32.13
CA PRO A 491 -28.28 6.29 -33.23
C PRO A 491 -29.14 5.17 -33.83
N LYS A 492 -30.44 5.40 -33.97
CA LYS A 492 -31.33 4.41 -34.59
C LYS A 492 -30.78 4.11 -35.98
N ALA A 493 -30.61 2.83 -36.30
CA ALA A 493 -30.24 2.42 -37.65
C ALA A 493 -31.26 2.98 -38.65
N PHE A 494 -30.78 3.38 -39.83
CA PHE A 494 -31.66 3.79 -40.91
C PHE A 494 -32.66 2.66 -41.18
N LYS A 495 -33.95 2.96 -41.10
CA LYS A 495 -34.98 2.03 -41.53
C LYS A 495 -34.93 2.01 -43.05
N GLU A 496 -34.50 0.89 -43.64
CA GLU A 496 -34.77 0.63 -45.05
C GLU A 496 -36.28 0.64 -45.24
N TRP A 497 -36.74 1.46 -46.17
CA TRP A 497 -38.15 1.49 -46.54
C TRP A 497 -38.44 0.16 -47.23
N LYS A 498 -39.36 -0.63 -46.68
CA LYS A 498 -39.89 -1.77 -47.41
C LYS A 498 -40.77 -1.22 -48.53
N GLU A 499 -40.35 -1.42 -49.77
CA GLU A 499 -41.12 -1.12 -50.99
C GLU A 499 -42.45 -1.89 -51.03
#